data_AF-A0A7V9C2H1-F1
#
_entry.id   AF-A0A7V9C2H1-F1
#
_cell.length_a   1.000
_cell.length_b   1.000
_cell.length_c   1.000
_cell.angle_alpha   90.00
_cell.angle_beta   90.00
_cell.angle_gamma   90.00
#
_symmetry.space_group_name_H-M   'P 1'
#
loop_
_entity.id
_entity.type
_entity.pdbx_description
1 polymer ?
#
loop_
_entity_poly.entity_id
_entity_poly.type
_entity_poly.pdbx_seq_one_letter_code
_entity_poly.pdbx_strand_id
1 'polypeptide(L)' 'MDRPPLHLFVRELLEHERLQALAAALPTRARVSEPVLPLLVATLHERLERGIVCLLPEDADARDAAEAASW' A
#
# COMPACT_ATOMS: atom_id res chain seq x y z
N MET A 1 16.66 -5.51 11.30
CA MET A 1 15.48 -6.14 11.93
C MET A 1 14.97 -7.19 10.98
N ASP A 2 14.47 -8.31 11.51
CA ASP A 2 13.78 -9.30 10.68
C ASP A 2 12.55 -8.68 10.05
N ARG A 3 12.30 -9.01 8.78
CA ARG A 3 11.13 -8.49 8.09
C ARG A 3 9.88 -9.23 8.58
N PRO A 4 8.79 -8.52 8.89
CA PRO A 4 7.54 -9.12 9.35
C PRO A 4 6.93 -10.05 8.28
N PRO A 5 6.10 -11.03 8.67
CA PRO A 5 5.58 -12.03 7.74
C PRO A 5 4.84 -11.45 6.52
N LEU A 6 4.12 -10.34 6.69
CA LEU A 6 3.41 -9.66 5.61
C LEU A 6 4.34 -9.08 4.54
N HIS A 7 5.63 -8.87 4.85
CA HIS A 7 6.61 -8.42 3.87
C HIS A 7 6.78 -9.42 2.71
N LEU A 8 6.62 -10.72 2.97
CA LEU A 8 6.68 -11.72 1.91
C LEU A 8 5.56 -11.52 0.88
N PHE A 9 4.36 -11.16 1.34
CA PHE A 9 3.24 -10.85 0.47
C PHE A 9 3.48 -9.56 -0.32
N VAL A 10 4.07 -8.53 0.30
CA VAL A 10 4.47 -7.31 -0.42
C VAL A 10 5.47 -7.63 -1.54
N ARG A 11 6.44 -8.51 -1.30
CA ARG A 11 7.38 -8.94 -2.34
C ARG A 11 6.68 -9.63 -3.51
N GLU A 12 5.71 -10.49 -3.24
CA GLU A 12 4.91 -11.13 -4.28
C GLU A 12 4.08 -10.10 -5.06
N LEU A 13 3.46 -9.15 -4.37
CA LEU A 13 2.69 -8.08 -5.00
C LEU A 13 3.53 -7.20 -5.93
N LEU A 14 4.79 -6.92 -5.58
CA LEU A 14 5.70 -6.13 -6.43
C LEU A 14 5.89 -6.73 -7.84
N GLU A 15 5.84 -8.05 -7.94
CA GLU A 15 5.95 -8.78 -9.21
C GLU A 15 4.62 -8.83 -9.99
N HIS A 16 3.52 -8.40 -9.37
CA HIS A 16 2.19 -8.49 -9.98
C HIS A 16 1.97 -7.40 -11.04
N GLU A 17 1.74 -7.79 -12.30
CA GLU A 17 1.64 -6.88 -13.45
C GLU A 17 0.61 -5.75 -13.25
N ARG A 18 -0.56 -6.06 -12.68
CA ARG A 18 -1.60 -5.06 -12.39
C ARG A 18 -1.13 -3.96 -11.43
N LEU A 19 -0.30 -4.28 -10.44
CA LEU A 19 0.28 -3.29 -9.55
C LEU A 19 1.30 -2.44 -10.32
N GLN A 20 2.19 -3.07 -11.08
CA GLN A 20 3.20 -2.36 -11.86
C GLN A 20 2.56 -1.38 -12.83
N ALA A 21 1.48 -1.79 -13.50
CA ALA A 21 0.67 -0.94 -14.37
C ALA A 21 0.02 0.22 -13.60
N LEU A 22 -0.54 -0.04 -12.40
CA LEU A 22 -1.10 1.01 -11.56
C LEU A 22 -0.04 2.06 -11.17
N ALA A 23 1.12 1.61 -10.71
CA ALA A 23 2.21 2.48 -10.28
C ALA A 23 2.73 3.36 -11.44
N ALA A 24 2.88 2.78 -12.63
CA ALA A 24 3.30 3.50 -13.83
C ALA A 24 2.26 4.51 -14.33
N ALA A 25 0.97 4.26 -14.08
CA ALA A 25 -0.13 5.13 -14.50
C ALA A 25 -0.42 6.29 -13.54
N LEU A 26 0.31 6.42 -12.42
CA LEU A 26 0.09 7.50 -11.48
C LEU A 26 0.43 8.88 -12.11
N PRO A 27 -0.42 9.92 -11.91
CA PRO A 27 -1.67 9.90 -11.15
C PRO A 27 -2.85 9.34 -11.97
N THR A 28 -3.52 8.32 -11.44
CA THR A 28 -4.76 7.77 -12.01
C THR A 28 -5.76 7.42 -10.91
N ARG A 29 -7.05 7.36 -11.24
CA ARG A 29 -8.09 6.90 -10.31
C ARG A 29 -8.13 5.38 -10.31
N ALA A 30 -8.01 4.79 -9.12
CA ALA A 30 -8.16 3.35 -8.91
C ALA A 30 -9.18 3.07 -7.79
N ARG A 31 -9.94 1.98 -7.94
CA ARG A 31 -10.77 1.44 -6.87
C ARG A 31 -9.98 0.34 -6.17
N VAL A 32 -9.87 0.44 -4.85
CA VAL A 32 -9.12 -0.48 -4.01
C VAL A 32 -10.08 -1.00 -2.96
N SER A 33 -9.99 -2.30 -2.66
CA SER A 33 -10.73 -2.87 -1.55
C SER A 33 -10.14 -2.34 -0.24
N GLU A 34 -10.98 -1.80 0.64
CA GLU A 34 -10.54 -1.20 1.90
C GLU A 34 -9.62 -2.11 2.73
N PRO A 35 -9.90 -3.42 2.91
CA PRO A 35 -9.02 -4.30 3.70
C PRO A 35 -7.61 -4.49 3.10
N VAL A 36 -7.44 -4.19 1.81
CA VAL A 36 -6.16 -4.35 1.10
C VAL A 36 -5.37 -3.04 1.07
N LEU A 37 -5.97 -1.91 1.49
CA LEU A 37 -5.32 -0.62 1.47
C LEU A 37 -3.94 -0.61 2.16
N PRO A 38 -3.74 -1.19 3.36
CA PRO A 38 -2.43 -1.17 4.02
C PRO A 38 -1.34 -1.87 3.20
N LEU A 39 -1.66 -3.01 2.59
CA LEU A 39 -0.74 -3.76 1.75
C LEU A 39 -0.41 -2.98 0.47
N LEU A 40 -1.42 -2.38 -0.17
CA LEU A 40 -1.19 -1.55 -1.36
C LEU A 40 -0.29 -0.36 -1.05
N VAL A 41 -0.49 0.32 0.08
CA VAL A 41 0.33 1.47 0.49
C VAL A 41 1.77 1.04 0.74
N ALA A 42 1.99 -0.05 1.48
CA ALA A 42 3.33 -0.60 1.71
C ALA A 42 4.01 -0.99 0.39
N THR A 43 3.29 -1.68 -0.50
CA THR A 43 3.81 -2.07 -1.81
C THR A 43 4.12 -0.88 -2.72
N LEU A 44 3.28 0.17 -2.71
CA LEU A 44 3.57 1.39 -3.46
C LEU A 44 4.75 2.15 -2.88
N HIS A 45 4.91 2.17 -1.56
CA HIS A 45 6.06 2.80 -0.89
C HIS A 45 7.37 2.14 -1.32
N GLU A 46 7.41 0.80 -1.32
CA GLU A 46 8.54 0.01 -1.83
C GLU A 46 8.76 0.25 -3.34
N ARG A 47 7.70 0.23 -4.15
CA ARG A 47 7.81 0.38 -5.61
C ARG A 47 8.29 1.77 -6.03
N LEU A 48 7.85 2.81 -5.33
CA LEU A 48 8.11 4.21 -5.66
C LEU A 48 9.32 4.79 -4.92
N GLU A 49 9.86 4.06 -3.92
CA GLU A 49 11.00 4.46 -3.11
C GLU A 49 10.88 5.88 -2.51
N ARG A 50 9.66 6.25 -2.10
CA ARG A 50 9.33 7.58 -1.58
C ARG A 50 8.17 7.55 -0.60
N GLY A 51 8.10 8.56 0.26
CA GLY A 51 6.99 8.74 1.21
C GLY A 51 5.63 8.85 0.51
N ILE A 52 4.61 8.24 1.12
CA ILE A 52 3.23 8.25 0.65
C ILE A 52 2.35 8.89 1.73
N VAL A 53 1.43 9.75 1.30
CA VAL A 53 0.39 10.33 2.16
C VAL A 53 -0.95 9.75 1.74
N CYS A 54 -1.64 9.10 2.67
CA CYS A 54 -3.00 8.62 2.49
C CYS A 54 -3.97 9.59 3.17
N LEU A 55 -4.84 10.21 2.39
CA LEU A 55 -5.93 11.05 2.90
C LEU A 55 -7.20 10.22 2.97
N LEU A 56 -7.77 10.12 4.16
CA LEU A 56 -9.01 9.40 4.44
C LEU A 56 -10.07 10.36 4.99
N PRO A 57 -11.38 10.09 4.81
CA PRO A 57 -12.44 11.03 5.17
C PRO A 57 -12.53 11.29 6.67
N GLU A 58 -12.36 10.23 7.47
CA GLU A 58 -12.49 10.29 8.93
C GLU A 58 -11.16 9.98 9.63
N ASP A 59 -10.99 10.54 10.83
CA ASP A 59 -9.82 10.28 11.68
C ASP A 59 -9.74 8.81 12.15
N ALA A 60 -10.89 8.15 12.35
CA ALA A 60 -10.95 6.73 12.66
C ALA A 60 -10.35 5.88 11.52
N ASP A 61 -10.78 6.11 10.27
CA ASP A 61 -10.25 5.42 9.10
C ASP A 61 -8.74 5.63 8.97
N ALA A 62 -8.27 6.86 9.24
CA ALA A 62 -6.86 7.19 9.19
C ALA A 62 -6.03 6.44 10.24
N ARG A 63 -6.55 6.29 11.46
CA ARG A 63 -5.89 5.51 12.52
C ARG A 63 -5.89 4.02 12.18
N ASP A 64 -7.03 3.47 11.76
CA ASP A 64 -7.14 2.06 11.41
C ASP A 64 -6.18 1.69 10.27
N ALA A 65 -6.10 2.51 9.23
CA ALA A 65 -5.17 2.31 8.12
C ALA A 65 -3.70 2.45 8.57
N ALA A 66 -3.39 3.39 9.46
CA ALA A 66 -2.04 3.59 9.97
C ALA A 66 -1.57 2.40 10.85
N GLU A 67 -2.43 1.93 11.75
CA GLU A 67 -2.17 0.76 12.60
C GLU A 67 -2.02 -0.52 11.76
N ALA A 68 -2.89 -0.70 10.76
CA ALA A 68 -2.81 -1.85 9.86
C ALA A 68 -1.57 -1.85 8.95
N ALA A 69 -0.89 -0.70 8.80
CA ALA A 69 0.35 -0.56 8.03
C ALA A 69 1.62 -0.51 8.89
N SER A 70 1.52 -0.56 10.24
CA SER A 70 2.65 -0.35 11.15
C SER A 70 3.38 -1.64 11.57
N TRP A 71 3.34 -2.68 10.74
CA TRP A 71 3.93 -4.00 11.03
C TRP A 71 5.43 -4.09 10.73
#